data_AF-A0A452ULI6-F1
#
_entry.id   AF-A0A452ULI6-F1
#
_cell.length_a   1.000
_cell.length_b   1.000
_cell.length_c   1.000
_cell.angle_alpha   90.00
_cell.angle_beta   90.00
_cell.angle_gamma   90.00
#
_symmetry.space_group_name_H-M   'P 1'
#
loop_
_entity.id
_entity.type
_entity.pdbx_description
1 polymer ?
#
loop_
_entity_poly.entity_id
_entity_poly.type
_entity_poly.pdbx_seq_one_letter_code
_entity_poly.pdbx_strand_id
1 'polypeptide(L)'
;MGLEIFLSQRAVEMSEEADILSMSQFQLAPAILQGQTKEKTVTMVSALQDLIGRLTSVRMQHLFMILASPRYVDRVTELLQQKLKQSQLLALKKELMVQKQQEALREQAALEPKLDLLLEKTRELQKLIEADISKRYNGRPVNLMGTSL
;
A
#
# COMPACT_ATOMS: atom_id res chain seq x y z
N MET A 1 20.61 -24.21 -0.05
CA MET A 1 19.92 -24.72 1.16
C MET A 1 20.82 -25.64 1.98
N GLY A 2 21.17 -26.87 1.55
CA GLY A 2 21.98 -27.78 2.40
C GLY A 2 23.31 -27.20 2.91
N LEU A 3 24.08 -26.55 2.03
CA LEU A 3 25.35 -25.91 2.39
C LEU A 3 25.17 -24.67 3.28
N GLU A 4 24.10 -23.90 3.07
CA GLU A 4 23.76 -22.72 3.88
C GLU A 4 23.44 -23.12 5.32
N ILE A 5 22.61 -24.14 5.49
CA ILE A 5 22.22 -24.68 6.79
C ILE A 5 23.45 -25.22 7.52
N PHE A 6 24.28 -26.00 6.82
CA PHE A 6 25.51 -26.55 7.38
C PHE A 6 26.46 -25.46 7.89
N LEU A 7 26.74 -24.43 7.09
CA LEU A 7 27.65 -23.35 7.48
C LEU A 7 27.07 -22.45 8.58
N SER A 8 25.76 -22.22 8.57
CA SER A 8 25.06 -21.43 9.60
C SER A 8 25.11 -22.14 10.95
N GLN A 9 24.82 -23.44 10.96
CA GLN A 9 24.94 -24.28 12.15
C GLN A 9 26.38 -24.30 12.66
N ARG A 10 27.36 -24.44 11.76
CA ARG A 10 28.78 -24.43 12.13
C ARG A 10 29.22 -23.10 12.74
N ALA A 11 28.72 -21.96 12.25
CA ALA A 11 29.04 -20.65 12.80
C ALA A 11 28.50 -20.46 14.23
N VAL A 12 27.36 -21.08 14.56
CA VAL A 12 26.77 -21.10 15.91
C VAL A 12 27.57 -22.00 16.84
N GLU A 13 27.91 -23.22 16.41
CA GLU A 13 28.74 -24.16 17.18
C GLU A 13 30.12 -23.60 17.53
N MET A 14 30.70 -22.74 16.67
CA MET A 14 31.97 -22.05 16.92
C MET A 14 31.81 -20.80 17.82
N SER A 15 30.59 -20.39 18.15
CA SER A 15 30.27 -19.23 19.00
C SER A 15 29.96 -19.60 20.45
N GLU A 16 29.42 -20.79 20.66
CA GLU A 16 29.33 -21.37 22.00
C GLU A 16 30.76 -21.69 22.43
N GLU A 17 31.15 -21.29 23.65
CA GLU A 17 32.50 -21.55 24.17
C GLU A 17 32.84 -23.00 23.91
N ALA A 18 33.85 -23.20 23.06
CA ALA A 18 34.26 -24.52 22.60
C ALA A 18 34.65 -25.33 23.82
N ASP A 19 33.70 -26.13 24.30
CA ASP A 19 33.90 -27.17 25.27
C ASP A 19 35.17 -27.93 24.82
N ILE A 20 36.09 -28.18 25.73
CA ILE A 20 37.47 -28.67 25.46
C ILE A 20 37.51 -29.88 24.49
N LEU A 21 36.38 -30.60 24.38
CA LEU A 21 36.05 -31.68 23.46
C LEU A 21 35.99 -31.28 21.97
N SER A 22 35.61 -30.05 21.64
CA SER A 22 35.56 -29.53 20.28
C SER A 22 36.97 -29.29 19.74
N MET A 23 37.89 -28.83 20.58
CA MET A 23 39.29 -28.63 20.21
C MET A 23 40.02 -29.97 20.02
N SER A 24 39.67 -31.02 20.79
CA SER A 24 40.29 -32.34 20.64
C SER A 24 39.87 -33.05 19.34
N GLN A 25 38.63 -32.88 18.88
CA GLN A 25 38.12 -33.50 17.66
C GLN A 25 38.86 -33.09 16.38
N PHE A 26 39.41 -31.86 16.34
CA PHE A 26 40.11 -31.36 15.15
C PHE A 26 41.64 -31.48 15.25
N GLN A 27 42.21 -32.06 16.31
CA GLN A 27 43.67 -32.22 16.45
C GLN A 27 44.28 -33.10 15.35
N LEU A 28 43.53 -34.09 14.86
CA LEU A 28 43.94 -34.97 13.76
C LEU A 28 43.37 -34.52 12.39
N ALA A 29 42.63 -33.41 12.36
CA ALA A 29 42.07 -32.91 11.12
C ALA A 29 43.15 -32.24 10.24
N PRO A 30 43.00 -32.27 8.90
CA PRO A 30 43.88 -31.53 8.00
C PRO A 30 43.99 -30.04 8.38
N ALA A 31 45.16 -29.44 8.13
CA ALA A 31 45.46 -28.03 8.47
C ALA A 31 44.42 -27.04 7.92
N ILE A 32 43.78 -27.38 6.80
CA ILE A 32 42.71 -26.60 6.16
C ILE A 32 41.48 -26.45 7.07
N LEU A 33 41.18 -27.46 7.89
CA LEU A 33 40.07 -27.45 8.85
C LEU A 33 40.48 -26.83 10.19
N GLN A 34 41.73 -27.04 10.62
CA GLN A 34 42.28 -26.41 11.82
C GLN A 34 42.42 -24.89 11.69
N GLY A 35 42.69 -24.38 10.50
CA GLY A 35 42.81 -22.95 10.19
C GLY A 35 41.48 -22.23 9.92
N GLN A 36 40.33 -22.90 10.09
CA GLN A 36 39.02 -22.27 9.98
C GLN A 36 38.70 -21.51 11.26
N THR A 37 38.32 -20.24 11.09
CA THR A 37 37.89 -19.38 12.19
C THR A 37 36.42 -19.05 12.03
N LYS A 38 35.78 -18.61 13.12
CA LYS A 38 34.37 -18.19 13.10
C LYS A 38 34.15 -17.05 12.09
N GLU A 39 35.09 -16.13 11.97
CA GLU A 39 34.99 -15.01 11.02
C GLU A 39 34.96 -15.52 9.57
N LYS A 40 35.79 -16.53 9.25
CA LYS A 40 35.79 -17.15 7.93
C LYS A 40 34.49 -17.89 7.64
N THR A 41 33.93 -18.61 8.61
CA THR A 41 32.65 -19.31 8.40
C THR A 41 31.49 -18.33 8.26
N VAL A 42 31.44 -17.27 9.07
CA VAL A 42 30.43 -16.20 8.97
C VAL A 42 30.51 -15.48 7.62
N THR A 43 31.72 -15.17 7.14
CA THR A 43 31.88 -14.54 5.81
C THR A 43 31.49 -15.47 4.65
N MET A 44 31.67 -16.79 4.78
CA MET A 44 31.17 -17.76 3.81
C MET A 44 29.64 -17.83 3.83
N VAL A 45 29.01 -17.80 5.02
CA VAL A 45 27.55 -17.76 5.17
C VAL A 45 26.98 -16.51 4.50
N SER A 46 27.54 -15.32 4.76
CA SER A 46 27.05 -14.08 4.17
C SER A 46 27.19 -14.07 2.64
N ALA A 47 28.35 -14.48 2.11
CA ALA A 47 28.55 -14.57 0.67
C ALA A 47 27.57 -15.55 -0.01
N LEU A 48 27.28 -16.67 0.67
CA LEU A 48 26.35 -17.68 0.17
C LEU A 48 24.90 -17.16 0.21
N GLN A 49 24.50 -16.49 1.29
CA GLN A 49 23.18 -15.85 1.40
C GLN A 49 22.99 -14.76 0.34
N ASP A 50 24.01 -13.93 0.10
CA ASP A 50 23.99 -12.91 -0.95
C ASP A 50 23.81 -13.55 -2.33
N LEU A 51 24.54 -14.63 -2.61
CA LEU A 51 24.46 -15.35 -3.88
C LEU A 51 23.09 -16.01 -4.06
N ILE A 52 22.57 -16.66 -3.02
CA ILE A 52 21.21 -17.22 -3.03
C ILE A 52 20.19 -16.11 -3.26
N GLY A 53 20.30 -14.96 -2.58
CA GLY A 53 19.38 -13.83 -2.76
C GLY A 53 19.39 -13.29 -4.19
N ARG A 54 20.56 -13.23 -4.83
CA ARG A 54 20.67 -12.83 -6.24
C ARG A 54 20.02 -13.84 -7.18
N LEU A 55 20.28 -15.14 -6.97
CA LEU A 55 19.80 -16.22 -7.83
C LEU A 55 18.31 -16.55 -7.62
N THR A 56 17.78 -16.31 -6.43
CA THR A 56 16.36 -16.55 -6.10
C THR A 56 15.51 -15.29 -6.19
N SER A 57 16.10 -14.16 -6.59
CA SER A 57 15.34 -12.93 -6.84
C SER A 57 14.21 -13.17 -7.83
N VAL A 58 13.09 -12.47 -7.65
CA VAL A 58 11.90 -12.58 -8.52
C VAL A 58 12.28 -12.33 -9.99
N ARG A 59 13.19 -11.39 -10.24
CA ARG A 59 13.75 -11.14 -11.57
C ARG A 59 14.42 -12.38 -12.14
N MET A 60 15.28 -13.03 -11.36
CA MET A 60 15.99 -14.23 -11.82
C MET A 60 15.03 -15.40 -12.03
N GLN A 61 14.03 -15.57 -11.16
CA GLN A 61 12.97 -16.56 -11.35
C GLN A 61 12.22 -16.34 -12.67
N HIS A 62 11.84 -15.10 -12.98
CA HIS A 62 11.23 -14.78 -14.28
C HIS A 62 12.15 -15.10 -15.45
N LEU A 63 13.44 -14.76 -15.37
CA LEU A 63 14.42 -15.06 -16.42
C LEU A 63 14.57 -16.58 -16.63
N PHE A 64 14.63 -17.36 -15.55
CA PHE A 64 14.66 -18.82 -15.65
C PHE A 64 13.38 -19.37 -16.28
N MET A 65 12.21 -18.83 -15.94
CA MET A 65 10.94 -19.26 -16.52
C MET A 65 10.81 -18.87 -18.00
N ILE A 66 11.33 -17.70 -18.38
CA ILE A 66 11.41 -17.25 -19.78
C ILE A 66 12.31 -18.21 -20.58
N LEU A 67 13.47 -18.59 -20.03
CA LEU A 67 14.38 -19.53 -20.67
C LEU A 67 13.76 -20.94 -20.78
N ALA A 68 13.09 -21.40 -19.74
CA ALA A 68 12.57 -22.76 -19.65
C ALA A 68 11.29 -22.99 -20.48
N SER A 69 10.48 -21.96 -20.74
CA SER A 69 9.20 -22.11 -21.42
C SER A 69 8.81 -20.88 -22.25
N PRO A 70 8.73 -21.01 -23.58
CA PRO A 70 8.23 -19.94 -24.46
C PRO A 70 6.80 -19.49 -24.09
N ARG A 71 5.94 -20.43 -23.65
CA ARG A 71 4.55 -20.12 -23.23
C ARG A 71 4.48 -19.17 -22.04
N TYR A 72 5.51 -19.16 -21.20
CA TYR A 72 5.58 -18.23 -20.08
C TYR A 72 5.74 -16.79 -20.57
N VAL A 73 6.51 -16.58 -21.65
CA VAL A 73 6.68 -15.26 -22.28
C VAL A 73 5.35 -14.74 -22.79
N ASP A 74 4.56 -15.59 -23.45
CA ASP A 74 3.23 -15.21 -23.95
C ASP A 74 2.32 -14.77 -22.81
N ARG A 75 2.26 -15.54 -21.72
CA ARG A 75 1.46 -15.21 -20.53
C ARG A 75 1.91 -13.89 -19.88
N VAL A 76 3.21 -13.67 -19.74
CA VAL A 76 3.74 -12.42 -19.18
C VAL A 76 3.42 -11.25 -20.10
N THR A 77 3.50 -11.44 -21.41
CA THR A 77 3.18 -10.42 -22.41
C THR A 77 1.71 -10.03 -22.34
N GLU A 78 0.80 -11.01 -22.27
CA GLU A 78 -0.63 -10.77 -22.12
C GLU A 78 -0.94 -10.02 -20.81
N LEU A 79 -0.33 -10.44 -19.70
CA LEU A 79 -0.49 -9.75 -18.41
C LEU A 79 -0.04 -8.29 -18.47
N LEU A 80 1.11 -8.02 -19.10
CA LEU A 80 1.63 -6.66 -19.25
C LEU A 80 0.72 -5.81 -20.15
N GLN A 81 0.21 -6.36 -21.24
CA GLN A 81 -0.75 -5.68 -22.10
C GLN A 81 -2.05 -5.34 -21.36
N GLN A 82 -2.57 -6.27 -20.55
CA GLN A 82 -3.75 -6.02 -19.72
C GLN A 82 -3.49 -4.88 -18.71
N LYS A 83 -2.33 -4.87 -18.05
CA LYS A 83 -1.94 -3.81 -17.11
C LYS A 83 -1.79 -2.46 -17.81
N LEU A 84 -1.20 -2.43 -19.00
CA LEU A 84 -1.08 -1.21 -19.81
C LEU A 84 -2.47 -0.66 -20.15
N LYS A 85 -3.38 -1.51 -20.63
CA LYS A 85 -4.76 -1.11 -20.95
C LYS A 85 -5.51 -0.56 -19.73
N GLN A 86 -5.35 -1.19 -18.56
CA GLN A 86 -5.92 -0.71 -17.31
C GLN A 86 -5.37 0.67 -16.93
N SER A 87 -4.06 0.88 -17.05
CA SER A 87 -3.42 2.17 -16.76
C SER A 87 -3.93 3.29 -17.67
N GLN A 88 -4.03 3.03 -18.98
CA GLN A 88 -4.56 4.00 -19.95
C GLN A 88 -6.01 4.37 -19.64
N LEU A 89 -6.85 3.38 -19.33
CA LEU A 89 -8.25 3.61 -18.96
C LEU A 89 -8.38 4.44 -17.68
N LEU A 90 -7.54 4.17 -16.68
CA LEU A 90 -7.52 4.96 -15.44
C LEU A 90 -7.08 6.40 -15.69
N ALA A 91 -6.12 6.63 -16.57
CA ALA A 91 -5.70 7.98 -16.95
C ALA A 91 -6.85 8.77 -17.59
N LEU A 92 -7.56 8.16 -18.57
CA LEU A 92 -8.73 8.78 -19.19
C LEU A 92 -9.85 9.06 -18.18
N LYS A 93 -10.13 8.12 -17.26
CA LYS A 93 -11.13 8.33 -16.21
C LYS A 93 -10.76 9.48 -15.28
N LYS A 94 -9.48 9.65 -14.96
CA LYS A 94 -9.00 10.76 -14.13
C LYS A 94 -9.33 12.10 -14.80
N GLU A 95 -9.04 12.24 -16.09
CA GLU A 95 -9.34 13.46 -16.84
C GLU A 95 -10.85 13.77 -16.86
N LEU A 96 -11.68 12.76 -17.13
CA LEU A 96 -13.15 12.90 -17.08
C LEU A 96 -13.66 13.28 -15.69
N MET A 97 -13.08 12.73 -14.62
CA MET A 97 -13.46 13.08 -13.25
C MET A 97 -13.11 14.54 -12.91
N VAL A 98 -11.98 15.05 -13.39
CA VAL A 98 -11.62 16.46 -13.21
C VAL A 98 -12.63 17.37 -13.93
N GLN A 99 -13.04 17.01 -15.16
CA GLN A 99 -14.07 17.76 -15.88
C GLN A 99 -15.40 17.77 -15.14
N LYS A 100 -15.88 16.60 -14.70
CA LYS A 100 -17.11 16.48 -13.91
C LYS A 100 -17.05 17.27 -12.60
N GLN A 101 -15.90 17.27 -11.92
CA GLN A 101 -15.71 18.07 -10.72
C GLN A 101 -15.85 19.56 -11.02
N GLN A 102 -15.26 20.05 -12.11
CA GLN A 102 -15.37 21.45 -12.52
C GLN A 102 -16.81 21.83 -12.89
N GLU A 103 -17.54 20.94 -13.59
CA GLU A 103 -18.96 21.14 -13.90
C GLU A 103 -19.80 21.23 -12.62
N ALA A 104 -19.63 20.29 -11.69
CA ALA A 104 -20.34 20.30 -10.41
C ALA A 104 -20.05 21.57 -9.59
N LEU A 105 -18.80 22.05 -9.57
CA LEU A 105 -18.46 23.31 -8.90
C LEU A 105 -19.12 24.53 -9.55
N ARG A 106 -19.23 24.55 -10.89
CA ARG A 106 -19.94 25.63 -11.60
C ARG A 106 -21.44 25.60 -11.32
N GLU A 107 -22.04 24.42 -11.31
CA GLU A 107 -23.45 24.24 -10.95
C GLU A 107 -23.71 24.68 -9.52
N GLN A 108 -22.85 24.29 -8.58
CA GLN A 108 -22.93 24.72 -7.19
C GLN A 108 -22.86 26.25 -7.09
N ALA A 109 -21.86 26.88 -7.71
CA ALA A 109 -21.71 28.34 -7.69
C ALA A 109 -22.91 29.07 -8.32
N ALA A 110 -23.59 28.46 -9.29
CA ALA A 110 -24.80 29.03 -9.90
C ALA A 110 -26.06 28.84 -9.02
N LEU A 111 -26.08 27.81 -8.16
CA LEU A 111 -27.20 27.47 -7.29
C LEU A 111 -27.12 28.18 -5.93
N GLU A 112 -25.93 28.39 -5.37
CA GLU A 112 -25.70 29.09 -4.10
C GLU A 112 -26.45 30.43 -3.99
N PRO A 113 -26.34 31.39 -4.92
CA PRO A 113 -27.03 32.67 -4.80
C PRO A 113 -28.56 32.54 -4.87
N LYS A 114 -29.06 31.53 -5.59
CA LYS A 114 -30.52 31.26 -5.65
C LYS A 114 -31.01 30.68 -4.34
N LEU A 115 -30.22 29.82 -3.71
CA LEU A 115 -30.51 29.26 -2.39
C LEU A 115 -30.52 30.37 -1.33
N ASP A 116 -29.54 31.26 -1.34
CA ASP A 116 -29.47 32.38 -0.41
C ASP A 116 -30.69 33.30 -0.53
N LEU A 117 -31.06 33.66 -1.77
CA LEU A 117 -32.26 34.46 -2.01
C LEU A 117 -33.54 33.77 -1.51
N LEU A 118 -33.67 32.47 -1.74
CA LEU A 118 -34.80 31.70 -1.23
C LEU A 118 -34.83 31.69 0.30
N LEU A 119 -33.68 31.51 0.96
CA LEU A 119 -33.60 31.55 2.42
C LEU A 119 -34.00 32.92 2.98
N GLU A 120 -33.53 34.01 2.38
CA GLU A 120 -33.92 35.37 2.77
C GLU A 120 -35.43 35.58 2.62
N LYS A 121 -35.99 35.25 1.45
CA LYS A 121 -37.43 35.40 1.19
C LYS A 121 -38.28 34.53 2.11
N THR A 122 -37.82 33.33 2.42
CA THR A 122 -38.53 32.42 3.34
C THR A 122 -38.51 32.97 4.76
N ARG A 123 -37.40 33.56 5.23
CA ARG A 123 -37.32 34.24 6.53
C ARG A 123 -38.21 35.48 6.59
N GLU A 124 -38.26 36.28 5.52
CA GLU A 124 -39.18 37.42 5.43
C GLU A 124 -40.63 36.97 5.55
N LEU A 125 -41.03 35.95 4.78
CA LEU A 125 -42.37 35.38 4.83
C LEU A 125 -42.70 34.81 6.21
N GLN A 126 -41.76 34.09 6.84
CA GLN A 126 -41.94 33.58 8.20
C GLN A 126 -42.28 34.71 9.19
N LYS A 127 -41.50 35.80 9.18
CA LYS A 127 -41.76 36.96 10.05
C LYS A 127 -43.11 37.62 9.78
N LEU A 128 -43.50 37.74 8.51
CA LEU A 128 -44.80 38.31 8.14
C LEU A 128 -45.96 37.44 8.65
N ILE A 129 -45.82 36.12 8.55
CA ILE A 129 -46.83 35.18 9.05
C ILE A 129 -46.89 35.21 10.59
N GLU A 130 -45.74 35.19 11.27
CA GLU A 130 -45.66 35.30 12.73
C GLU A 130 -46.31 36.61 13.23
N ALA A 131 -46.07 37.72 12.54
CA ALA A 131 -46.68 39.01 12.86
C ALA A 131 -48.19 39.02 12.61
N ASP A 132 -48.69 38.42 11.53
CA ASP A 132 -50.12 38.34 11.25
C ASP A 132 -50.84 37.45 12.29
N ILE A 133 -50.25 36.32 12.66
CA ILE A 133 -50.80 35.45 13.71
C ILE A 133 -50.78 36.17 15.06
N SER A 134 -49.66 36.82 15.44
CA SER A 134 -49.55 37.55 16.70
C SER A 134 -50.63 38.63 16.85
N LYS A 135 -50.94 39.37 15.76
CA LYS A 135 -52.03 40.36 15.74
C LYS A 135 -53.40 39.72 16.02
N ARG A 136 -53.68 38.53 15.47
CA ARG A 136 -54.94 37.80 15.72
C ARG A 136 -55.06 37.28 17.15
N TYR A 137 -53.94 37.08 17.84
CA TYR A 137 -53.89 36.57 19.22
C TYR A 137 -53.42 37.64 20.24
N ASN A 138 -53.92 38.88 20.10
CA ASN A 138 -53.73 39.97 21.06
C ASN A 138 -52.26 40.27 21.40
N GLY A 139 -51.34 40.17 20.44
CA GLY A 139 -49.94 40.55 20.59
C GLY A 139 -49.08 39.54 21.36
N ARG A 140 -49.55 38.29 21.55
CA ARG A 140 -48.71 37.22 22.09
C ARG A 140 -47.61 36.84 21.09
N PRO A 141 -46.36 36.58 21.54
CA PRO A 141 -45.28 36.17 20.65
C PRO A 141 -45.54 34.77 20.09
N VAL A 142 -45.33 34.59 18.78
CA VAL A 142 -45.52 33.33 18.05
C VAL A 142 -44.28 33.05 17.22
N ASN A 143 -43.73 31.83 17.31
CA ASN A 143 -42.59 31.37 16.53
C ASN A 143 -43.00 30.15 15.69
N LEU A 144 -42.83 30.22 14.38
CA LEU A 144 -43.04 29.09 13.48
C LEU A 144 -41.83 28.14 13.54
N MET A 145 -42.06 26.88 13.90
CA MET A 145 -41.05 25.83 13.84
C MET A 145 -41.40 24.84 12.75
N GLY A 146 -40.44 24.55 11.87
CA GLY A 146 -40.59 23.52 10.85
C GLY A 146 -40.56 22.14 11.47
N THR A 147 -41.55 21.29 11.20
CA THR A 147 -41.50 19.86 11.50
C THR A 147 -40.96 19.13 10.28
N SER A 148 -39.78 18.53 10.39
CA SER A 148 -39.25 17.60 9.39
C SER A 148 -40.06 16.29 9.43
N LEU A 149 -40.80 15.99 8.35
CA LEU A 149 -41.43 14.71 8.05
C LEU A 149 -40.65 14.01 6.94
#